data_AF-A0A6S6U551-F1
#
_entry.id   AF-A0A6S6U551-F1
#
_cell.length_a   1.000
_cell.length_b   1.000
_cell.length_c   1.000
_cell.angle_alpha   90.00
_cell.angle_beta   90.00
_cell.angle_gamma   90.00
#
_symmetry.space_group_name_H-M   'P 1'
#
loop_
_entity.id
_entity.type
_entity.pdbx_description
1 polymer ?
#
loop_
_entity_poly.entity_id
_entity_poly.type
_entity_poly.pdbx_seq_one_letter_code
_entity_poly.pdbx_strand_id
1 'polypeptide(L)'
;MHKFYKSIAILFFTSTLFSNASTSNTINSELVNMVKEQQYLAKKISNDYVAFEADQDNPKKKEKMQNSIQHFNQNHLKLIEYKNNTKLIDEKLSKVDKIWQIAHKLSQTKKHSVMIVTTMDDISIKMQELRTLYSKMSK
;
A
#
# COMPACT_ATOMS: atom_id res chain seq x y z
N MET A 1 15.60 5.75 -78.18
CA MET A 1 14.58 4.98 -77.45
C MET A 1 14.87 5.04 -75.96
N HIS A 2 13.80 5.23 -75.18
CA HIS A 2 13.56 5.20 -73.72
C HIS A 2 14.61 5.57 -72.63
N LYS A 3 14.17 6.58 -71.86
CA LYS A 3 14.45 6.93 -70.46
C LYS A 3 14.34 5.73 -69.51
N PHE A 4 14.98 5.76 -68.33
CA PHE A 4 14.31 5.53 -67.03
C PHE A 4 15.23 5.80 -65.82
N TYR A 5 14.77 6.68 -64.93
CA TYR A 5 15.26 6.95 -63.58
C TYR A 5 14.96 5.78 -62.63
N LYS A 6 15.75 5.60 -61.55
CA LYS A 6 15.36 5.01 -60.25
C LYS A 6 16.53 5.17 -59.26
N SER A 7 16.56 6.23 -58.46
CA SER A 7 15.95 6.37 -57.13
C SER A 7 16.96 6.08 -56.00
N ILE A 8 17.32 7.18 -55.34
CA ILE A 8 18.08 7.30 -54.10
C ILE A 8 17.30 6.65 -52.96
N ALA A 9 17.95 5.81 -52.16
CA ALA A 9 17.42 5.34 -50.88
C ALA A 9 18.31 5.88 -49.75
N ILE A 10 17.93 7.04 -49.19
CA ILE A 10 18.48 7.53 -47.92
C ILE A 10 17.64 6.88 -46.82
N LEU A 11 18.22 5.93 -46.09
CA LEU A 11 17.65 5.35 -44.88
C LEU A 11 17.88 6.34 -43.72
N PHE A 12 16.88 7.15 -43.42
CA PHE A 12 16.80 7.87 -42.15
C PHE A 12 16.35 6.89 -41.06
N PHE A 13 17.30 6.46 -40.21
CA PHE A 13 17.00 5.71 -39.00
C PHE A 13 16.64 6.69 -37.89
N THR A 14 15.39 7.15 -37.84
CA THR A 14 14.89 7.93 -36.72
C THR A 14 14.57 6.98 -35.57
N SER A 15 15.51 6.86 -34.61
CA SER A 15 15.21 6.21 -33.34
C SER A 15 14.19 7.05 -32.58
N THR A 16 12.93 6.61 -32.58
CA THR A 16 11.89 7.14 -31.71
C THR A 16 12.29 6.92 -30.25
N LEU A 17 12.41 8.02 -29.51
CA LEU A 17 12.47 8.01 -28.06
C LEU A 17 11.11 7.52 -27.55
N PHE A 18 11.05 6.30 -27.00
CA PHE A 18 9.86 5.82 -26.31
C PHE A 18 9.71 6.56 -24.98
N SER A 19 8.65 7.34 -24.86
CA SER A 19 8.28 8.08 -23.65
C SER A 19 7.88 7.15 -22.49
N ASN A 20 8.51 7.31 -21.32
CA ASN A 20 8.27 6.58 -20.07
C ASN A 20 6.96 6.97 -19.33
N ALA A 21 5.83 7.14 -20.04
CA ALA A 21 4.58 7.57 -19.40
C ALA A 21 3.82 6.40 -18.71
N SER A 22 4.11 5.15 -19.06
CA SER A 22 3.35 3.98 -18.61
C SER A 22 3.68 3.52 -17.18
N THR A 23 4.89 3.76 -16.68
CA THR A 23 5.36 3.25 -15.38
C THR A 23 4.80 4.03 -14.19
N SER A 24 4.66 5.35 -14.32
CA SER A 24 4.15 6.23 -13.26
C SER A 24 2.69 5.92 -12.89
N ASN A 25 1.83 5.70 -13.89
CA ASN A 25 0.42 5.37 -13.66
C ASN A 25 0.24 4.00 -12.98
N THR A 26 1.06 3.01 -13.34
CA THR A 26 1.01 1.68 -12.71
C THR A 26 1.46 1.73 -11.24
N ILE A 27 2.56 2.41 -10.93
CA ILE A 27 3.07 2.56 -9.55
C ILE A 27 2.03 3.26 -8.67
N ASN A 28 1.41 4.33 -9.17
CA ASN A 28 0.37 5.03 -8.44
C ASN A 28 -0.86 4.15 -8.16
N SER A 29 -1.25 3.30 -9.11
CA SER A 29 -2.35 2.34 -8.90
C SER A 29 -2.02 1.30 -7.83
N GLU A 30 -0.77 0.85 -7.78
CA GLU A 30 -0.28 -0.12 -6.79
C GLU A 30 -0.31 0.48 -5.39
N LEU A 31 0.16 1.72 -5.21
CA LEU A 31 0.14 2.43 -3.92
C LEU A 31 -1.30 2.64 -3.43
N VAL A 32 -2.21 3.05 -4.32
CA VAL A 32 -3.64 3.15 -3.99
C VAL A 32 -4.21 1.81 -3.52
N ASN A 33 -3.81 0.70 -4.15
CA ASN A 33 -4.23 -0.64 -3.76
C ASN A 33 -3.63 -1.06 -2.42
N MET A 34 -2.33 -0.85 -2.18
CA MET A 34 -1.70 -1.12 -0.88
C MET A 34 -2.43 -0.37 0.25
N VAL A 35 -2.79 0.90 0.05
CA VAL A 35 -3.51 1.65 1.08
C VAL A 35 -4.94 1.13 1.29
N LYS A 36 -5.63 0.66 0.25
CA LYS A 36 -6.93 -0.03 0.41
C LYS A 36 -6.76 -1.34 1.19
N GLU A 37 -5.71 -2.10 0.88
CA GLU A 37 -5.39 -3.32 1.61
C GLU A 37 -5.08 -3.04 3.08
N GLN A 38 -4.38 -1.95 3.39
CA GLN A 38 -4.13 -1.52 4.77
C GLN A 38 -5.43 -1.25 5.55
N GLN A 39 -6.44 -0.63 4.92
CA GLN A 39 -7.76 -0.43 5.53
C GLN A 39 -8.45 -1.76 5.83
N TYR A 40 -8.42 -2.67 4.87
CA TYR A 40 -8.98 -4.01 5.03
C TYR A 40 -8.25 -4.79 6.14
N LEU A 41 -6.92 -4.76 6.13
CA LEU A 41 -6.08 -5.45 7.10
C LEU A 41 -6.29 -4.91 8.51
N ALA A 42 -6.42 -3.59 8.70
CA ALA A 42 -6.73 -3.02 10.02
C ALA A 42 -8.05 -3.57 10.58
N LYS A 43 -9.12 -3.58 9.77
CA LYS A 43 -10.42 -4.17 10.16
C LYS A 43 -10.31 -5.68 10.42
N LYS A 44 -9.55 -6.39 9.59
CA LYS A 44 -9.34 -7.84 9.75
C LYS A 44 -8.57 -8.16 11.02
N ILE A 45 -7.52 -7.40 11.36
CA ILE A 45 -6.76 -7.52 12.61
C ILE A 45 -7.67 -7.29 13.80
N SER A 46 -8.50 -6.25 13.76
CA SER A 46 -9.50 -5.98 14.81
C SER A 46 -10.40 -7.20 15.06
N ASN A 47 -11.01 -7.73 13.99
CA ASN A 47 -11.91 -8.89 14.09
C ASN A 47 -11.19 -10.17 14.55
N ASP A 48 -10.00 -10.44 14.00
CA ASP A 48 -9.24 -11.63 14.35
C ASP A 48 -8.72 -11.57 15.79
N TYR A 49 -8.36 -10.37 16.28
CA TYR A 49 -7.95 -10.18 17.67
C TYR A 49 -9.10 -10.45 18.64
N VAL A 50 -10.31 -9.91 18.37
CA VAL A 50 -11.50 -10.19 19.18
C VAL A 50 -11.81 -11.70 19.19
N ALA A 51 -11.70 -12.37 18.05
CA ALA A 51 -11.93 -13.81 17.96
C ALA A 51 -10.88 -14.62 18.73
N PHE A 52 -9.60 -14.21 18.69
CA PHE A 52 -8.52 -14.81 19.46
C PHE A 52 -8.68 -14.57 20.97
N GLU A 53 -9.04 -13.36 21.39
CA GLU A 53 -9.27 -13.05 22.81
C GLU A 53 -10.39 -13.91 23.41
N ALA A 54 -11.45 -14.20 22.64
CA ALA A 54 -12.56 -15.05 23.05
C ALA A 54 -12.23 -16.55 23.13
N ASP A 55 -11.11 -17.00 22.54
CA ASP A 55 -10.71 -18.41 22.45
C ASP A 55 -9.18 -18.51 22.33
N GLN A 56 -8.53 -18.25 23.47
CA GLN A 56 -7.08 -18.00 23.52
C GLN A 56 -6.23 -19.25 23.29
N ASP A 57 -6.84 -20.43 23.41
CA ASP A 57 -6.15 -21.71 23.26
C ASP A 57 -6.19 -22.24 21.82
N ASN A 58 -6.85 -21.53 20.91
CA ASN A 58 -6.97 -21.92 19.52
C ASN A 58 -5.81 -21.37 18.66
N PRO A 59 -4.81 -22.20 18.31
CA PRO A 59 -3.63 -21.75 17.58
C PRO A 59 -3.96 -21.20 16.20
N LYS A 60 -5.03 -21.69 15.55
CA LYS A 60 -5.44 -21.22 14.22
C LYS A 60 -5.93 -19.77 14.23
N LYS A 61 -6.59 -19.34 15.32
CA LYS A 61 -7.05 -17.95 15.48
C LYS A 61 -5.87 -17.00 15.64
N LYS A 62 -4.89 -17.40 16.47
CA LYS A 62 -3.63 -16.67 16.63
C LYS A 62 -2.86 -16.56 15.32
N GLU A 63 -2.72 -17.67 14.59
CA GLU A 63 -2.02 -17.70 13.29
C GLU A 63 -2.69 -16.76 12.27
N LYS A 64 -4.02 -16.82 12.15
CA LYS A 64 -4.78 -15.96 11.22
C LYS A 64 -4.56 -14.47 11.50
N MET A 65 -4.53 -14.09 12.78
CA MET A 65 -4.22 -12.73 13.23
C MET A 65 -2.78 -12.35 12.86
N GLN A 66 -1.81 -13.22 13.17
CA GLN A 66 -0.39 -12.98 12.89
C GLN A 66 -0.12 -12.81 11.39
N ASN A 67 -0.77 -13.59 10.53
CA ASN A 67 -0.66 -13.45 9.08
C ASN A 67 -1.13 -12.07 8.61
N SER A 68 -2.23 -11.56 9.17
CA SER A 68 -2.68 -10.20 8.85
C SER A 68 -1.76 -9.11 9.37
N ILE A 69 -1.20 -9.27 10.57
CA ILE A 69 -0.18 -8.36 11.11
C ILE A 69 1.05 -8.34 10.20
N GLN A 70 1.50 -9.50 9.73
CA GLN A 70 2.63 -9.60 8.81
C GLN A 70 2.36 -8.88 7.49
N HIS A 71 1.19 -9.10 6.88
CA HIS A 71 0.82 -8.42 5.63
C HIS A 71 0.70 -6.90 5.83
N PHE A 72 0.13 -6.47 6.96
CA PHE A 72 0.07 -5.05 7.33
C PHE A 72 1.47 -4.45 7.40
N ASN A 73 2.40 -5.10 8.11
CA ASN A 73 3.79 -4.64 8.25
C ASN A 73 4.49 -4.51 6.89
N GLN A 74 4.38 -5.54 6.04
CA GLN A 74 5.02 -5.55 4.72
C GLN A 74 4.52 -4.42 3.83
N ASN A 75 3.21 -4.23 3.75
CA ASN A 75 2.64 -3.13 2.97
C ASN A 75 2.99 -1.77 3.58
N HIS A 76 3.07 -1.66 4.90
CA HIS A 76 3.32 -0.38 5.56
C HIS A 76 4.75 0.08 5.34
N LEU A 77 5.70 -0.85 5.41
CA LEU A 77 7.11 -0.61 5.10
C LEU A 77 7.27 -0.09 3.66
N LYS A 78 6.65 -0.77 2.68
CA LYS A 78 6.67 -0.32 1.27
C LYS A 78 6.14 1.09 1.08
N LEU A 79 5.05 1.44 1.79
CA LEU A 79 4.45 2.78 1.72
C LEU A 79 5.38 3.85 2.33
N ILE A 80 6.03 3.57 3.46
CA ILE A 80 6.96 4.51 4.12
C ILE A 80 8.25 4.68 3.31
N GLU A 81 8.75 3.62 2.69
CA GLU A 81 10.00 3.64 1.91
C GLU A 81 9.80 4.16 0.48
N TYR A 82 8.57 4.48 0.07
CA TYR A 82 8.31 4.98 -1.27
C TYR A 82 8.91 6.37 -1.48
N LYS A 83 9.98 6.41 -2.29
CA LYS A 83 10.82 7.61 -2.51
C LYS A 83 10.08 8.84 -3.06
N ASN A 84 8.92 8.65 -3.72
CA ASN A 84 8.17 9.76 -4.31
C ASN A 84 6.98 10.19 -3.44
N ASN A 85 6.96 9.83 -2.16
CA ASN A 85 6.01 10.41 -1.22
C ASN A 85 6.15 11.93 -1.18
N THR A 86 5.02 12.61 -1.13
CA THR A 86 5.01 14.03 -0.76
C THR A 86 5.24 14.14 0.75
N LYS A 87 5.77 15.29 1.20
CA LYS A 87 5.94 15.58 2.64
C LYS A 87 4.66 15.32 3.45
N LEU A 88 3.50 15.68 2.90
CA LEU A 88 2.21 15.46 3.55
C LEU A 88 1.88 13.96 3.71
N ILE A 89 2.23 13.14 2.72
CA ILE A 89 2.04 11.69 2.77
C ILE A 89 2.98 11.08 3.81
N ASP A 90 4.25 11.47 3.83
CA ASP A 90 5.22 11.00 4.83
C ASP A 90 4.78 11.34 6.26
N GLU A 91 4.31 12.57 6.49
CA GLU A 91 3.79 12.99 7.79
C GLU A 91 2.58 12.14 8.23
N LYS A 92 1.68 11.80 7.30
CA LYS A 92 0.52 10.96 7.60
C LYS A 92 0.90 9.50 7.83
N LEU A 93 1.82 8.96 7.03
CA LEU A 93 2.34 7.61 7.21
C LEU A 93 3.08 7.47 8.54
N SER A 94 3.89 8.46 8.94
CA SER A 94 4.55 8.48 10.24
C SER A 94 3.57 8.51 11.41
N LYS A 95 2.43 9.20 11.27
CA LYS A 95 1.35 9.15 12.29
C LYS A 95 0.73 7.76 12.37
N VAL A 96 0.47 7.11 11.24
CA VAL A 96 -0.04 5.74 11.23
C VAL A 96 0.97 4.79 11.86
N ASP A 97 2.26 4.92 11.52
CA ASP A 97 3.33 4.08 12.07
C ASP A 97 3.39 4.18 13.60
N LYS A 98 3.34 5.40 14.16
CA LYS A 98 3.33 5.59 15.62
C LYS A 98 2.14 4.91 16.31
N ILE A 99 0.95 4.99 15.73
CA ILE A 99 -0.24 4.35 16.27
C ILE A 99 -0.12 2.82 16.13
N TRP A 100 0.37 2.38 14.97
CA TRP A 100 0.59 0.96 14.70
C TRP A 100 1.61 0.34 15.65
N GLN A 101 2.72 1.01 15.97
CA GLN A 101 3.69 0.49 16.94
C GLN A 101 3.05 0.22 18.32
N ILE A 102 2.15 1.08 18.76
CA ILE A 102 1.39 0.90 20.01
C ILE A 102 0.45 -0.30 19.87
N ALA A 103 -0.35 -0.32 18.80
CA ALA A 103 -1.33 -1.38 18.58
C ALA A 103 -0.69 -2.76 18.37
N HIS A 104 0.44 -2.82 17.67
CA HIS A 104 1.22 -4.04 17.46
C HIS A 104 1.79 -4.56 18.78
N LYS A 105 2.28 -3.68 19.66
CA LYS A 105 2.71 -4.11 21.00
C LYS A 105 1.56 -4.69 21.81
N LEU A 106 0.40 -4.03 21.77
CA LEU A 106 -0.81 -4.48 22.45
C LEU A 106 -1.31 -5.82 21.88
N SER A 107 -1.18 -6.05 20.57
CA SER A 107 -1.69 -7.27 19.93
C SER A 107 -0.88 -8.52 20.26
N GLN A 108 0.31 -8.36 20.85
CA GLN A 108 1.09 -9.48 21.39
C GLN A 108 0.63 -9.90 22.79
N THR A 109 -0.25 -9.12 23.42
CA THR A 109 -0.83 -9.46 24.71
C THR A 109 -2.13 -10.26 24.54
N LYS A 110 -2.67 -10.80 25.63
CA LYS A 110 -3.90 -11.62 25.62
C LYS A 110 -5.16 -10.84 26.02
N LYS A 111 -5.06 -9.53 26.23
CA LYS A 111 -6.15 -8.69 26.75
C LYS A 111 -6.12 -7.37 25.97
N HIS A 112 -7.15 -6.53 26.07
CA HIS A 112 -7.24 -5.21 25.40
C HIS A 112 -7.93 -5.17 24.02
N SER A 113 -8.85 -6.10 23.72
CA SER A 113 -9.68 -6.07 22.50
C SER A 113 -10.25 -4.68 22.18
N VAL A 114 -10.84 -3.99 23.16
CA VAL A 114 -11.39 -2.63 22.97
C VAL A 114 -10.32 -1.65 22.44
N MET A 115 -9.12 -1.67 23.02
CA MET A 115 -8.05 -0.75 22.62
C MET A 115 -7.53 -1.08 21.22
N ILE A 116 -7.39 -2.38 20.89
CA ILE A 116 -7.03 -2.85 19.55
C ILE A 116 -8.08 -2.43 18.53
N VAL A 117 -9.36 -2.64 18.82
CA VAL A 117 -10.47 -2.26 17.93
C VAL A 117 -10.41 -0.76 17.65
N THR A 118 -10.34 0.07 18.69
CA THR A 118 -10.30 1.54 18.52
C THR A 118 -9.05 2.01 17.76
N THR A 119 -7.87 1.44 18.03
CA THR A 119 -6.65 1.83 17.30
C THR A 119 -6.67 1.35 15.84
N MET A 120 -7.19 0.16 15.55
CA MET A 120 -7.35 -0.31 14.17
C MET A 120 -8.37 0.52 13.39
N ASP A 121 -9.45 0.96 14.03
CA ASP A 121 -10.42 1.86 13.40
C ASP A 121 -9.78 3.21 13.07
N ASP A 122 -8.99 3.79 13.97
CA ASP A 122 -8.27 5.04 13.69
C ASP A 122 -7.25 4.85 12.54
N ILE A 123 -6.49 3.75 12.53
CA ILE A 123 -5.60 3.40 11.42
C ILE A 123 -6.37 3.30 10.10
N SER A 124 -7.52 2.60 10.09
CA SER A 124 -8.36 2.45 8.90
C SER A 124 -8.83 3.81 8.36
N ILE A 125 -9.24 4.73 9.25
CA ILE A 125 -9.67 6.08 8.86
C ILE A 125 -8.48 6.86 8.26
N LYS A 126 -7.31 6.85 8.90
CA LYS A 126 -6.12 7.54 8.38
C LYS A 126 -5.65 6.97 7.05
N MET A 127 -5.77 5.65 6.85
CA MET A 127 -5.48 5.03 5.56
C MET A 127 -6.50 5.45 4.49
N GLN A 128 -7.76 5.75 4.83
CA GLN A 128 -8.72 6.33 3.88
C GLN A 128 -8.29 7.73 3.42
N GLU A 129 -7.75 8.54 4.31
CA GLU A 129 -7.18 9.85 3.95
C GLU A 129 -5.99 9.69 3.00
N LEU A 130 -5.04 8.78 3.32
CA LEU A 130 -3.89 8.49 2.48
C LEU A 130 -4.29 8.02 1.09
N ARG A 131 -5.34 7.18 0.97
CA ARG A 131 -5.87 6.72 -0.33
C ARG A 131 -6.25 7.91 -1.21
N THR A 132 -6.89 8.91 -0.61
CA THR A 132 -7.32 10.12 -1.31
C THR A 132 -6.11 10.94 -1.80
N LEU A 133 -5.03 10.97 -1.03
CA LEU A 133 -3.79 11.65 -1.42
C LEU A 133 -3.08 10.92 -2.57
N TYR A 134 -2.90 9.60 -2.48
CA TYR A 134 -2.29 8.83 -3.56
C TYR A 134 -3.12 8.86 -4.85
N SER A 135 -4.46 8.84 -4.76
CA SER A 135 -5.33 9.00 -5.94
C SER A 135 -5.29 10.39 -6.59
N LYS A 136 -4.75 11.41 -5.90
CA LYS A 136 -4.50 12.73 -6.48
C LYS A 136 -3.15 12.81 -7.18
N MET A 137 -2.16 12.03 -6.74
CA MET A 137 -0.86 11.90 -7.43
C MET A 137 -0.96 11.12 -8.74
N SER A 138 -2.02 10.32 -8.91
CA SER A 138 -2.28 9.51 -10.09
C SER A 138 -3.02 10.25 -11.21
N LYS A 139 -3.33 11.53 -11.04
CA LYS A 139 -4.04 12.38 -12.02
C LYS A 139 -3.09 13.45 -12.53
#